data_AF-A0A7X1WGZ5-F1
#
_entry.id   AF-A0A7X1WGZ5-F1
#
_cell.length_a   1.000
_cell.length_b   1.000
_cell.length_c   1.000
_cell.angle_alpha   90.00
_cell.angle_beta   90.00
_cell.angle_gamma   90.00
#
_symmetry.space_group_name_H-M   'P 1'
#
loop_
_entity.id
_entity.type
_entity.pdbx_description
1 polymer ?
#
loop_
_entity_poly.entity_id
_entity_poly.type
_entity_poly.pdbx_seq_one_letter_code
_entity_poly.pdbx_strand_id
1 'polypeptide(L)' 'MSISIGIVRTLCGLFSFKRTTTPRRLSRDEASLIEHYRLLSESDRIAMRYLCTSLKEISRF' A
#
# COMPACT_ATOMS: atom_id res chain seq x y z
N MET A 1 11.29 18.28 16.82
CA MET A 1 11.81 17.50 15.69
C MET A 1 10.66 16.80 14.96
N SER A 2 9.91 17.53 14.13
CA SER A 2 8.67 17.02 13.47
C SER A 2 8.88 16.54 12.03
N ILE A 3 10.06 16.81 11.45
CA ILE A 3 10.38 16.51 10.04
C ILE A 3 10.61 15.00 9.84
N SER A 4 10.97 14.25 10.89
CA SER A 4 11.36 12.83 10.78
C SER A 4 10.19 11.87 10.55
N ILE A 5 8.97 12.15 11.04
CA ILE A 5 7.84 11.20 10.94
C ILE A 5 7.32 11.06 9.51
N GLY A 6 7.25 12.16 8.76
CA GLY A 6 6.82 12.14 7.36
C GLY A 6 7.80 11.35 6.47
N ILE A 7 9.10 11.54 6.71
CA ILE A 7 10.16 10.84 5.96
C ILE A 7 10.18 9.36 6.31
N VAL A 8 10.04 9.00 7.60
CA VAL A 8 9.95 7.60 8.04
C VAL A 8 8.72 6.90 7.45
N ARG A 9 7.57 7.57 7.37
CA ARG A 9 6.34 7.00 6.77
C ARG A 9 6.49 6.76 5.26
N THR A 10 7.11 7.69 4.55
CA THR A 10 7.39 7.55 3.11
C THR A 10 8.44 6.47 2.85
N LEU A 11 9.50 6.44 3.66
CA LEU A 11 10.54 5.42 3.57
C LEU A 11 10.00 4.03 3.93
N CYS A 12 9.15 3.87 4.95
CA CYS A 12 8.52 2.59 5.28
C CYS A 12 7.53 2.11 4.21
N GLY A 13 6.82 3.03 3.54
CA GLY A 13 5.97 2.71 2.39
C GLY A 13 6.79 2.18 1.20
N LEU A 14 7.91 2.85 0.90
CA LEU A 14 8.83 2.43 -0.16
C LEU A 14 9.61 1.16 0.21
N PHE A 15 10.00 0.98 1.49
CA PHE A 15 10.71 -0.22 1.96
C PHE A 15 9.82 -1.46 2.04
N SER A 16 8.53 -1.32 2.37
CA SER A 16 7.58 -2.44 2.28
C SER A 16 7.36 -2.87 0.83
N PHE A 17 7.36 -1.92 -0.11
CA PHE A 17 7.26 -2.20 -1.55
C PHE A 17 8.56 -2.80 -2.12
N LYS A 18 9.73 -2.44 -1.57
CA LYS A 18 11.05 -2.93 -2.01
C LYS A 18 11.45 -4.31 -1.47
N ARG A 19 10.72 -4.92 -0.53
CA ARG A 19 11.04 -6.29 -0.07
C ARG A 19 10.52 -7.40 -0.99
N THR A 20 9.78 -7.06 -2.04
CA THR A 20 9.32 -8.02 -3.06
C THR A 20 10.02 -7.79 -4.40
N THR A 21 11.34 -7.58 -4.39
CA THR A 21 12.17 -7.37 -5.59
C THR A 21 12.52 -8.66 -6.34
N THR A 22 11.67 -9.67 -6.26
CA THR A 22 11.48 -10.55 -7.42
C THR A 22 10.19 -10.09 -8.09
N PRO A 23 10.20 -9.67 -9.37
CA PRO A 23 8.97 -9.36 -10.08
C PRO A 23 8.20 -10.67 -10.27
N ARG A 24 7.48 -11.08 -9.22
CA ARG A 24 6.48 -12.13 -9.30
C ARG A 24 5.47 -11.65 -10.34
N ARG A 25 5.27 -12.44 -11.39
CA ARG A 25 4.20 -12.17 -12.36
C ARG A 25 2.90 -12.06 -11.59
N LEU A 26 2.24 -10.92 -11.71
CA LEU A 26 0.93 -10.71 -11.14
C LEU A 26 -0.03 -11.74 -11.73
N SER A 27 -0.89 -12.31 -10.88
CA SER A 27 -2.03 -13.07 -11.38
C SER A 27 -2.97 -12.12 -12.15
N ARG A 28 -3.87 -12.69 -12.97
CA ARG A 28 -4.87 -11.91 -13.70
C ARG A 28 -5.74 -11.08 -12.74
N ASP A 29 -6.07 -11.65 -11.60
CA ASP A 29 -6.91 -11.00 -10.58
C ASP A 29 -6.16 -9.88 -9.88
N GLU A 30 -4.88 -10.10 -9.55
CA GLU A 30 -4.00 -9.06 -8.97
C GLU A 30 -3.84 -7.87 -9.94
N ALA A 31 -3.65 -8.16 -11.23
CA ALA A 31 -3.55 -7.12 -12.26
C ALA A 31 -4.86 -6.33 -12.41
N SER A 32 -6.00 -7.02 -12.46
CA SER A 32 -7.31 -6.38 -12.56
C SER A 32 -7.63 -5.52 -11.33
N LEU A 33 -7.27 -5.98 -10.13
CA LEU A 33 -7.45 -5.20 -8.90
C LEU A 33 -6.66 -3.90 -8.93
N ILE A 34 -5.43 -3.94 -9.45
CA ILE A 34 -4.58 -2.75 -9.60
C ILE A 34 -5.18 -1.77 -10.62
N GLU A 35 -5.75 -2.26 -11.72
CA GLU A 35 -6.44 -1.42 -12.70
C GLU A 35 -7.64 -0.70 -12.06
N HIS A 36 -8.48 -1.41 -11.32
CA HIS A 36 -9.62 -0.81 -10.62
C HIS A 36 -9.18 0.21 -9.57
N TYR A 37 -8.13 -0.11 -8.79
CA TYR A 37 -7.57 0.82 -7.82
C TYR A 37 -7.07 2.13 -8.46
N ARG A 38 -6.51 2.07 -9.68
CA ARG A 38 -6.07 3.26 -10.41
C ARG A 38 -7.22 4.14 -10.86
N LEU A 39 -8.37 3.55 -11.17
CA LEU A 39 -9.59 4.26 -11.57
C LEU A 39 -10.31 4.95 -10.40
N LEU A 40 -10.01 4.57 -9.16
CA LEU A 40 -10.59 5.20 -7.97
C LEU A 40 -10.21 6.68 -7.85
N SER A 41 -11.10 7.46 -7.21
CA SER A 41 -10.82 8.83 -6.82
C SER A 41 -9.68 8.90 -5.79
N GLU A 42 -9.08 10.08 -5.61
CA GLU A 42 -8.03 10.24 -4.61
C GLU A 42 -8.52 9.96 -3.18
N SER A 43 -9.73 10.42 -2.83
CA SER A 43 -10.34 10.16 -1.54
C SER A 43 -10.55 8.66 -1.29
N ASP A 44 -11.00 7.92 -2.30
CA ASP A 44 -11.25 6.49 -2.16
C ASP A 44 -9.94 5.70 -2.02
N ARG A 45 -8.89 6.10 -2.74
CA ARG A 45 -7.55 5.53 -2.57
C ARG A 45 -6.99 5.78 -1.18
N ILE A 46 -7.25 6.96 -0.61
CA ILE A 46 -6.88 7.28 0.78
C ILE A 46 -7.66 6.39 1.76
N ALA A 47 -8.97 6.23 1.56
CA ALA A 47 -9.81 5.36 2.39
C ALA A 47 -9.34 3.89 2.34
N MET A 48 -9.06 3.35 1.14
CA MET A 48 -8.50 2.01 0.98
C MET A 48 -7.15 1.86 1.68
N ARG A 49 -6.28 2.88 1.65
CA ARG A 49 -5.00 2.84 2.37
C ARG A 49 -5.21 2.71 3.87
N TYR A 50 -6.16 3.45 4.44
CA TYR A 50 -6.50 3.31 5.85
C TYR A 50 -7.06 1.92 6.15
N LEU A 51 -7.99 1.43 5.34
CA LEU A 51 -8.57 0.09 5.49
C LEU A 51 -7.50 -1.02 5.44
N CYS A 52 -6.62 -1.02 4.44
CA CYS A 52 -5.52 -1.99 4.35
C CYS A 52 -4.57 -1.90 5.54
N THR A 53 -4.33 -0.69 6.06
CA THR A 53 -3.49 -0.50 7.25
C THR A 53 -4.17 -1.10 8.48
N SER A 54 -5.45 -0.82 8.70
CA SER A 54 -6.22 -1.39 9.80
C SER A 54 -6.30 -2.91 9.73
N LEU A 55 -6.57 -3.47 8.55
CA LEU A 55 -6.61 -4.92 8.34
C LEU A 55 -5.25 -5.58 8.63
N LYS A 56 -4.14 -4.95 8.25
CA LYS A 56 -2.80 -5.44 8.56
C LYS A 56 -2.51 -5.46 10.05
N GLU A 57 -2.99 -4.47 10.80
CA GLU A 57 -2.85 -4.46 12.25
C GLU A 57 -3.75 -5.51 12.92
N ILE A 58 -4.95 -5.76 12.38
CA ILE A 58 -5.84 -6.83 12.86
C ILE A 58 -5.25 -8.21 12.57
N SER A 59 -4.69 -8.44 11.38
CA SER A 59 -4.12 -9.74 10.99
C SER A 59 -2.82 -10.12 11.72
N ARG A 60 -2.30 -9.23 12.57
CA ARG A 60 -1.13 -9.51 13.42
C ARG A 60 -1.49 -10.24 14.72
N PHE A 61 -2.79 -10.31 15.04
CA PHE A 61 -3.35 -11.12 16.11
C PHE A 61 -3.77 -12.50 15.59
#